data_AF-A0A078JJN2-F1
#
_entry.id   AF-A0A078JJN2-F1
#
_cell.length_a   1.000
_cell.length_b   1.000
_cell.length_c   1.000
_cell.angle_alpha   90.00
_cell.angle_beta   90.00
_cell.angle_gamma   90.00
#
_symmetry.space_group_name_H-M   'P 1'
#
loop_
_entity.id
_entity.type
_entity.pdbx_description
1 polymer ?
#
loop_
_entity_poly.entity_id
_entity_poly.type
_entity_poly.pdbx_seq_one_letter_code
_entity_poly.pdbx_strand_id
1 'polypeptide(L)'
;MLCVSAVNPFLSSKVPALNHIMSIRKRITIMLPYVHCPFRKTLNKGLSTRRHLLESTDFFALRDLIDLSKGPFAALPAIVETVRKKILEHITEQCLVCCDVGVPCNARQACDDTSSLIFPFQEDEVNKCRTCGLVYHKRCFSRLSNCHCGTQLKPNKSSAELQVSGKKSDSTSVLPLRFLSGLFGKTKKDTETTILMGSLPTNDL
;
A
#
# COMPACT_ATOMS: atom_id res chain seq x y z
N MET A 1 16.19 11.11 -24.17
CA MET A 1 15.74 10.72 -22.81
C MET A 1 16.15 11.83 -21.85
N LEU A 2 15.29 12.21 -20.92
CA LEU A 2 15.51 13.28 -19.95
C LEU A 2 15.56 12.70 -18.54
N CYS A 3 16.60 13.01 -17.78
CA CYS A 3 16.69 12.66 -16.36
C CYS A 3 15.97 13.75 -15.54
N VAL A 4 14.82 13.41 -14.97
CA VAL A 4 13.97 14.42 -14.32
C VAL A 4 14.61 14.96 -13.04
N SER A 5 15.28 14.11 -12.27
CA SER A 5 15.99 14.50 -11.04
C SER A 5 17.18 15.43 -11.31
N ALA A 6 17.85 15.28 -12.45
CA ALA A 6 18.95 16.16 -12.86
C ALA A 6 18.46 17.55 -13.29
N VAL A 7 17.26 17.65 -13.87
CA VAL A 7 16.66 18.94 -14.27
C VAL A 7 16.08 19.66 -13.06
N ASN A 8 15.31 18.95 -12.23
CA ASN A 8 14.76 19.50 -11.00
C ASN A 8 14.43 18.36 -10.01
N PRO A 9 15.20 18.20 -8.92
CA PRO A 9 14.99 17.13 -7.96
C PRO A 9 13.67 17.22 -7.19
N PHE A 10 13.05 18.41 -7.14
CA PHE A 10 11.77 18.63 -6.46
C PHE A 10 10.56 18.42 -7.39
N LEU A 11 10.77 18.18 -8.69
CA LEU A 11 9.64 18.06 -9.63
C LEU A 11 8.74 16.86 -9.29
N SER A 12 9.34 15.74 -8.89
CA SER A 12 8.61 14.54 -8.50
C SER A 12 7.75 14.78 -7.25
N SER A 13 8.22 15.57 -6.28
CA SER A 13 7.42 15.86 -5.07
C SER A 13 6.30 16.87 -5.33
N LYS A 14 6.43 17.73 -6.34
CA LYS A 14 5.44 18.75 -6.71
C LYS A 14 4.40 18.28 -7.73
N VAL A 15 4.71 17.26 -8.53
CA VAL A 15 3.81 16.75 -9.57
C VAL A 15 3.33 15.34 -9.18
N PRO A 16 2.09 15.19 -8.64
CA PRO A 16 1.59 13.92 -8.13
C PRO A 16 1.60 12.78 -9.15
N ALA A 17 1.22 13.08 -10.41
CA ALA A 17 1.20 12.09 -11.48
C ALA A 17 2.61 11.54 -11.78
N LEU A 18 3.62 12.40 -11.76
CA LEU A 18 5.01 12.00 -11.95
C LEU A 18 5.50 11.15 -10.77
N ASN A 19 5.22 11.58 -9.54
CA ASN A 19 5.54 10.81 -8.33
C ASN A 19 4.96 9.39 -8.38
N HIS A 20 3.68 9.30 -8.76
CA HIS A 20 2.95 8.05 -8.86
C HIS A 20 3.63 7.09 -9.84
N ILE A 21 3.99 7.57 -11.03
CA ILE A 21 4.67 6.74 -12.03
C ILE A 21 6.07 6.33 -11.57
N MET A 22 6.83 7.23 -10.96
CA MET A 22 8.15 6.91 -10.40
C MET A 22 8.04 5.82 -9.32
N SER A 23 7.03 5.91 -8.46
CA SER A 23 6.74 4.89 -7.45
C SER A 23 6.42 3.53 -8.08
N ILE A 24 5.57 3.49 -9.11
CA ILE A 24 5.27 2.22 -9.80
C ILE A 24 6.52 1.65 -10.50
N ARG A 25 7.29 2.49 -11.21
CA ARG A 25 8.53 2.05 -11.86
C ARG A 25 9.54 1.51 -10.85
N LYS A 26 9.61 2.10 -9.65
CA LYS A 26 10.43 1.59 -8.55
C LYS A 26 9.96 0.20 -8.10
N ARG A 27 8.65 -0.01 -7.95
CA ARG A 27 8.08 -1.34 -7.64
C ARG A 27 8.43 -2.36 -8.72
N ILE A 28 8.26 -2.01 -10.00
CA ILE A 28 8.66 -2.86 -11.14
C ILE A 28 10.14 -3.23 -11.05
N THR A 29 11.01 -2.25 -10.78
CA THR A 29 12.46 -2.46 -10.67
C THR A 29 12.81 -3.47 -9.57
N ILE A 30 12.09 -3.43 -8.44
CA ILE A 30 12.28 -4.37 -7.33
C ILE A 30 11.76 -5.77 -7.67
N MET A 31 10.72 -5.87 -8.51
CA MET A 31 10.11 -7.15 -8.90
C MET A 31 10.87 -7.87 -10.03
N LEU A 32 11.47 -7.13 -10.96
CA LEU A 32 12.15 -7.70 -12.13
C LEU A 32 13.22 -8.76 -11.80
N PRO A 33 14.03 -8.64 -10.73
CA PRO A 33 14.97 -9.69 -10.31
C PRO A 33 14.33 -11.05 -10.01
N TYR A 34 13.02 -11.11 -9.72
CA TYR A 34 12.29 -12.36 -9.45
C TYR A 34 11.78 -13.03 -10.73
N VAL A 35 11.96 -12.39 -11.89
CA VAL A 35 11.59 -12.97 -13.20
C VAL A 35 12.80 -13.74 -13.76
N HIS A 36 12.86 -15.03 -13.47
CA HIS A 36 13.94 -15.92 -13.93
C HIS A 36 13.67 -16.59 -15.28
N CYS A 37 12.49 -16.39 -15.84
CA CYS A 37 12.07 -16.99 -17.11
C CYS A 37 12.17 -15.99 -18.29
N PRO A 38 11.95 -16.42 -19.55
CA PRO A 38 12.08 -15.53 -20.71
C PRO A 38 10.98 -14.46 -20.85
N PHE A 39 10.08 -14.32 -19.86
CA PHE A 39 9.01 -13.32 -19.83
C PHE A 39 9.50 -11.87 -19.96
N ARG A 40 10.73 -11.54 -19.51
CA ARG A 40 11.29 -10.21 -19.74
C ARG A 40 11.36 -9.83 -21.23
N LYS A 41 11.56 -10.82 -22.12
CA LYS A 41 11.56 -10.60 -23.58
C LYS A 41 10.16 -10.26 -24.11
N THR A 42 9.11 -10.90 -23.59
CA THR A 42 7.73 -10.63 -24.01
C THR A 42 7.26 -9.26 -23.53
N LEU A 43 7.63 -8.86 -22.31
CA LEU A 43 7.40 -7.50 -21.80
C LEU A 43 8.08 -6.44 -22.68
N ASN A 44 9.35 -6.63 -23.00
CA ASN A 44 10.11 -5.72 -23.87
C ASN A 44 9.52 -5.63 -25.28
N LYS A 45 8.98 -6.73 -25.81
CA LYS A 45 8.27 -6.75 -27.09
C LYS A 45 6.96 -5.98 -27.02
N GLY A 46 6.17 -6.16 -25.96
CA GLY A 46 4.91 -5.45 -25.74
C GLY A 46 5.07 -3.93 -25.56
N LEU A 47 6.14 -3.50 -24.88
CA LEU A 47 6.46 -2.08 -24.72
C LEU A 47 7.11 -1.44 -25.94
N SER A 48 7.67 -2.26 -26.84
CA SER A 48 8.29 -1.84 -28.11
C SER A 48 9.26 -0.66 -27.97
N THR A 49 8.80 0.57 -28.18
CA THR A 49 9.62 1.81 -28.09
C THR A 49 9.73 2.39 -26.68
N ARG A 50 8.98 1.88 -25.70
CA ARG A 50 8.96 2.37 -24.30
C ARG A 50 9.67 1.43 -23.32
N ARG A 51 10.76 0.76 -23.74
CA ARG A 51 11.52 -0.19 -22.90
C ARG A 51 12.15 0.48 -21.68
N HIS A 52 12.49 1.76 -21.79
CA HIS A 52 13.06 2.55 -20.70
C HIS A 52 12.18 2.57 -19.43
N LEU A 53 10.88 2.35 -19.57
CA LEU A 53 9.95 2.26 -18.45
C LEU A 53 10.29 1.12 -17.47
N LEU A 54 10.94 0.06 -17.94
CA LEU A 54 11.38 -1.08 -17.15
C LEU A 54 12.82 -0.95 -16.62
N GLU A 55 13.64 -0.09 -17.22
CA GLU A 55 15.10 -0.09 -17.02
C GLU A 55 15.58 0.97 -16.03
N SER A 56 14.84 2.07 -15.93
CA SER A 56 15.19 3.19 -15.06
C SER A 56 13.96 3.77 -14.38
N THR A 57 14.14 4.46 -13.26
CA THR A 57 13.05 5.22 -12.61
C THR A 57 13.04 6.69 -13.00
N ASP A 58 14.21 7.26 -13.28
CA ASP A 58 14.41 8.71 -13.36
C ASP A 58 14.46 9.26 -14.80
N PHE A 59 14.66 8.37 -15.78
CA PHE A 59 14.69 8.76 -17.18
C PHE A 59 13.31 8.66 -17.81
N PHE A 60 12.89 9.74 -18.47
CA PHE A 60 11.62 9.85 -19.18
C PHE A 60 11.87 10.25 -20.63
N ALA A 61 11.08 9.70 -21.55
CA ALA A 61 11.03 10.22 -22.91
C ALA A 61 10.17 11.49 -22.93
N LEU A 62 10.47 12.43 -23.83
CA LEU A 62 9.69 13.67 -23.93
C LEU A 62 8.19 13.38 -24.19
N ARG A 63 7.90 12.39 -25.03
CA ARG A 63 6.54 11.89 -25.28
C ARG A 63 5.78 11.46 -24.03
N ASP A 64 6.48 10.93 -23.02
CA ASP A 64 5.87 10.46 -21.77
C ASP A 64 5.55 11.63 -20.85
N LEU A 65 6.42 12.65 -20.83
CA LEU A 65 6.18 13.90 -20.10
C LEU A 65 5.01 14.69 -20.72
N ILE A 66 4.93 14.74 -22.05
CA ILE A 66 3.78 15.32 -22.78
C ILE A 66 2.50 14.54 -22.50
N ASP A 67 2.57 13.21 -22.41
CA ASP A 67 1.40 12.41 -22.07
C ASP A 67 0.93 12.68 -20.64
N LEU A 68 1.88 12.78 -19.69
CA LEU A 68 1.61 13.14 -18.30
C LEU A 68 0.97 14.53 -18.14
N SER A 69 1.35 15.50 -18.97
CA SER A 69 0.77 16.84 -18.90
C SER A 69 -0.69 16.89 -19.33
N LYS A 70 -1.25 15.83 -19.94
CA LYS A 70 -2.68 15.69 -20.24
C LYS A 70 -3.53 15.40 -19.00
N GLY A 71 -2.91 15.23 -17.83
CA GLY A 71 -3.61 15.05 -16.56
C GLY A 71 -4.42 13.75 -16.54
N PRO A 72 -5.73 13.78 -16.22
CA PRO A 72 -6.57 12.58 -16.11
C PRO A 72 -6.63 11.72 -17.38
N PHE A 73 -6.35 12.30 -18.55
CA PHE A 73 -6.37 11.60 -19.85
C PHE A 73 -5.01 10.99 -20.22
N ALA A 74 -4.00 11.08 -19.34
CA ALA A 74 -2.70 10.46 -19.57
C ALA A 74 -2.85 8.94 -19.62
N ALA A 75 -2.31 8.31 -20.66
CA ALA A 75 -2.34 6.85 -20.82
C ALA A 75 -1.20 6.18 -20.04
N LEU A 76 -0.08 6.88 -19.84
CA LEU A 76 1.13 6.35 -19.22
C LEU A 76 0.91 5.73 -17.83
N PRO A 77 0.16 6.33 -16.89
CA PRO A 77 -0.13 5.70 -15.60
C PRO A 77 -0.78 4.32 -15.75
N ALA A 78 -1.81 4.21 -16.59
CA ALA A 78 -2.53 2.96 -16.82
C ALA A 78 -1.64 1.89 -17.48
N ILE A 79 -0.79 2.29 -18.44
CA ILE A 79 0.16 1.38 -19.09
C ILE A 79 1.15 0.81 -18.06
N VAL A 80 1.77 1.69 -17.27
CA VAL A 80 2.80 1.32 -16.29
C VAL A 80 2.20 0.45 -15.17
N GLU A 81 0.97 0.74 -14.74
CA GLU A 81 0.24 -0.08 -13.77
C GLU A 81 -0.14 -1.45 -14.33
N THR A 82 -0.57 -1.52 -15.59
CA THR A 82 -0.84 -2.79 -16.28
C THR A 82 0.42 -3.66 -16.35
N VAL A 83 1.57 -3.06 -16.63
CA VAL A 83 2.86 -3.76 -16.64
C VAL A 83 3.21 -4.28 -15.25
N ARG A 84 3.08 -3.45 -14.20
CA ARG A 84 3.29 -3.88 -12.81
C ARG A 84 2.43 -5.09 -12.47
N LYS A 85 1.13 -5.02 -12.77
CA LYS A 85 0.17 -6.10 -12.51
C LYS A 85 0.53 -7.38 -13.25
N LYS A 86 0.86 -7.29 -14.53
CA LYS A 86 1.31 -8.45 -15.33
C LYS A 86 2.58 -9.10 -14.77
N ILE A 87 3.54 -8.32 -14.29
CA ILE A 87 4.76 -8.85 -13.66
C ILE A 87 4.41 -9.54 -12.34
N LEU A 88 3.52 -8.95 -11.54
CA LEU A 88 3.07 -9.53 -10.27
C LEU A 88 2.41 -10.89 -10.50
N GLU A 89 1.35 -10.93 -11.31
CA GLU A 89 0.61 -12.15 -11.64
C GLU A 89 1.53 -13.21 -12.25
N HIS A 90 2.49 -12.79 -13.09
CA HIS A 90 3.45 -13.71 -13.66
C HIS A 90 4.31 -14.40 -12.59
N ILE A 91 4.84 -13.63 -11.64
CA ILE A 91 5.70 -14.16 -10.57
C ILE A 91 4.89 -15.03 -9.61
N THR A 92 3.69 -14.61 -9.22
CA THR A 92 2.95 -15.26 -8.11
C THR A 92 2.01 -16.37 -8.56
N GLU A 93 1.50 -16.35 -9.79
CA GLU A 93 0.38 -17.21 -10.20
C GLU A 93 0.62 -17.96 -11.51
N GLN A 94 1.27 -17.33 -12.50
CA GLN A 94 1.29 -17.88 -13.87
C GLN A 94 2.56 -18.67 -14.21
N CYS A 95 3.67 -18.48 -13.49
CA CYS A 95 4.95 -19.10 -13.81
C CYS A 95 5.57 -19.81 -12.61
N LEU A 96 5.59 -21.14 -12.65
CA LEU A 96 6.19 -21.97 -11.60
C LEU A 96 7.67 -21.63 -11.36
N VAL A 97 8.45 -21.41 -12.42
CA VAL A 97 9.88 -21.05 -12.30
C VAL A 97 10.10 -19.75 -11.53
N CYS A 98 9.25 -18.74 -11.74
CA CYS A 98 9.35 -17.47 -11.02
C CYS A 98 8.73 -17.57 -9.62
N CYS A 99 7.69 -18.39 -9.47
CA CYS A 99 7.00 -18.60 -8.20
C CYS A 99 7.88 -19.32 -7.17
N ASP A 100 8.64 -20.33 -7.61
CA ASP A 100 9.52 -21.15 -6.76
C ASP A 100 10.68 -20.35 -6.11
N VAL A 101 10.90 -19.11 -6.55
CA VAL A 101 11.90 -18.18 -5.97
C VAL A 101 11.37 -17.49 -4.71
N GLY A 102 10.05 -17.57 -4.46
CA GLY A 102 9.45 -17.08 -3.24
C GLY A 102 10.01 -17.81 -2.01
N VAL A 103 9.88 -17.17 -0.83
CA VAL A 103 10.37 -17.74 0.43
C VAL A 103 9.20 -18.14 1.31
N PRO A 104 9.29 -19.21 2.11
CA PRO A 104 8.25 -19.54 3.07
C PRO A 104 8.18 -18.49 4.19
N CYS A 105 7.01 -18.33 4.80
CA CYS A 105 6.86 -17.48 5.97
C CYS A 105 7.72 -17.99 7.14
N ASN A 106 8.55 -17.12 7.71
CA ASN A 106 9.45 -17.50 8.80
C ASN A 106 8.73 -17.76 10.14
N ALA A 107 7.41 -17.59 10.23
CA ALA A 107 6.63 -17.99 11.40
C ALA A 107 6.47 -19.52 11.52
N ARG A 108 6.82 -20.29 10.48
CA ARG A 108 6.79 -21.76 10.48
C ARG A 108 5.43 -22.29 10.96
N GLN A 109 5.39 -23.09 12.02
CA GLN A 109 4.18 -23.72 12.59
C GLN A 109 3.16 -22.70 13.12
N ALA A 110 3.56 -21.45 13.37
CA ALA A 110 2.63 -20.38 13.78
C ALA A 110 2.00 -19.65 12.58
N CYS A 111 2.31 -20.06 11.35
CA CYS A 111 1.70 -19.57 10.13
C CYS A 111 0.52 -20.44 9.73
N ASP A 112 -0.61 -19.84 9.41
CA ASP A 112 -1.80 -20.58 8.96
C ASP A 112 -1.60 -21.07 7.51
N ASP A 113 -0.87 -20.30 6.70
CA ASP A 113 -0.53 -20.62 5.31
C ASP A 113 0.93 -21.10 5.18
N THR A 114 1.24 -22.28 5.70
CA THR A 114 2.64 -22.79 5.72
C THR A 114 3.20 -23.15 4.34
N SER A 115 2.31 -23.49 3.40
CA SER A 115 2.68 -23.89 2.03
C SER A 115 2.76 -22.71 1.06
N SER A 116 2.26 -21.53 1.43
CA SER A 116 2.33 -20.36 0.55
C SER A 116 3.70 -19.72 0.58
N LEU A 117 4.20 -19.39 -0.61
CA LEU A 117 5.42 -18.61 -0.77
C LEU A 117 5.09 -17.12 -0.72
N ILE A 118 5.93 -16.37 -0.02
CA ILE A 118 5.84 -14.93 0.08
C ILE A 118 7.02 -14.27 -0.62
N PHE A 119 6.77 -13.07 -1.14
CA PHE A 119 7.80 -12.32 -1.84
C PHE A 119 8.19 -11.08 -1.05
N PRO A 120 9.49 -10.84 -0.83
CA PRO A 120 9.98 -9.66 -0.12
C PRO A 120 9.54 -8.30 -0.71
N PHE A 121 9.08 -8.26 -1.96
CA PHE A 121 8.59 -7.05 -2.62
C PHE A 121 7.10 -6.76 -2.36
N GLN A 122 6.34 -7.71 -1.80
CA GLN A 122 4.91 -7.55 -1.49
C GLN A 122 4.72 -6.82 -0.16
N GLU A 123 5.16 -5.57 -0.06
CA GLU A 123 5.09 -4.74 1.15
C GLU A 123 3.67 -4.62 1.74
N ASP A 124 2.64 -4.86 0.94
CA ASP A 124 1.23 -4.86 1.36
C ASP A 124 0.84 -6.12 2.14
N GLU A 125 1.53 -7.25 1.95
CA GLU A 125 1.21 -8.56 2.56
C GLU A 125 2.30 -9.08 3.52
N VAL A 126 3.53 -8.57 3.41
CA VAL A 126 4.70 -9.07 4.16
C VAL A 126 5.36 -8.00 5.01
N ASN A 127 5.99 -8.42 6.11
CA ASN A 127 6.86 -7.63 6.95
C ASN A 127 8.23 -8.31 7.09
N LYS A 128 9.28 -7.52 7.26
CA LYS A 128 10.66 -8.00 7.45
C LYS A 128 11.16 -7.64 8.83
N CYS A 129 11.90 -8.55 9.46
CA CYS A 129 12.64 -8.22 10.67
C CYS A 129 13.74 -7.20 10.33
N ARG A 130 13.84 -6.12 11.12
CA ARG A 130 14.82 -5.04 10.90
C ARG A 130 16.27 -5.48 11.14
N THR A 131 16.48 -6.52 11.94
CA THR A 131 17.82 -7.00 12.30
C THR A 131 18.33 -8.08 11.35
N CYS A 132 17.55 -9.14 11.13
CA CYS A 132 17.99 -10.30 10.34
C CYS A 132 17.40 -10.34 8.92
N GLY A 133 16.46 -9.47 8.58
CA GLY A 133 15.84 -9.45 7.25
C GLY A 133 14.86 -10.58 6.95
N LEU A 134 14.64 -11.52 7.89
CA LEU A 134 13.66 -12.61 7.72
C LEU A 134 12.27 -12.04 7.42
N VAL A 135 11.57 -12.70 6.50
CA VAL A 135 10.29 -12.24 5.95
C VAL A 135 9.14 -13.08 6.53
N TYR A 136 8.06 -12.39 6.86
CA TYR A 136 6.86 -12.94 7.49
C TYR A 136 5.63 -12.36 6.81
N HIS A 137 4.52 -13.11 6.76
CA HIS A 137 3.22 -12.49 6.53
C HIS A 137 2.96 -11.40 7.58
N LYS A 138 2.25 -10.32 7.23
CA LYS A 138 1.89 -9.24 8.17
C LYS A 138 1.15 -9.78 9.40
N ARG A 139 0.21 -10.70 9.19
CA ARG A 139 -0.56 -11.35 10.26
C ARG A 139 0.32 -12.20 11.20
N CYS A 140 1.27 -12.94 10.63
CA CYS A 140 2.21 -13.72 11.43
C CYS A 140 3.16 -12.81 12.22
N PHE A 141 3.64 -11.74 11.60
CA PHE A 141 4.53 -10.77 12.21
C PHE A 141 3.89 -10.08 13.43
N SER A 142 2.57 -9.78 13.38
CA SER A 142 1.85 -9.16 14.50
C SER A 142 1.50 -10.13 15.63
N ARG A 143 1.35 -11.43 15.34
CA ARG A 143 1.12 -12.48 16.35
C ARG A 143 2.38 -12.78 17.16
N LEU A 144 3.55 -12.79 16.52
CA LEU A 144 4.83 -13.08 17.15
C LEU A 144 5.30 -11.91 18.03
N SER A 145 5.87 -12.22 19.20
CA SER A 145 6.57 -11.23 20.04
C SER A 145 7.99 -10.99 19.56
N ASN A 146 8.70 -12.09 19.27
CA ASN A 146 10.12 -12.09 18.94
C ASN A 146 10.39 -12.75 17.59
N CYS A 147 11.43 -12.28 16.92
CA CYS A 147 12.03 -12.91 15.77
C CYS A 147 12.90 -14.10 16.23
N HIS A 148 13.16 -15.05 15.34
CA HIS A 148 14.12 -16.14 15.61
C HIS A 148 15.53 -15.65 15.94
N CYS A 149 15.90 -14.44 15.49
CA CYS A 149 17.16 -13.79 15.83
C CYS A 149 17.16 -13.08 17.20
N GLY A 150 16.08 -13.22 17.99
CA GLY A 150 15.94 -12.59 19.31
C GLY A 150 15.35 -11.18 19.31
N THR A 151 15.35 -10.47 18.18
CA THR A 151 14.80 -9.11 18.08
C THR A 151 13.30 -9.08 18.37
N GLN A 152 12.86 -8.11 19.17
CA GLN A 152 11.44 -7.85 19.39
C GLN A 152 10.78 -7.33 18.11
N LEU A 153 9.74 -8.03 17.64
CA LEU A 153 8.98 -7.66 16.45
C LEU A 153 7.87 -6.64 16.78
N LYS A 154 7.44 -6.61 18.05
CA LYS A 154 6.53 -5.59 18.56
C LYS A 154 7.34 -4.44 19.18
N PRO A 155 7.19 -3.19 18.71
CA PRO A 155 7.57 -2.06 19.53
C PRO A 155 6.61 -2.04 20.73
N ASN A 156 7.14 -2.12 21.95
CA ASN A 156 6.36 -1.84 23.14
C ASN A 156 5.76 -0.44 22.95
N LYS A 157 4.44 -0.34 22.78
CA LYS A 157 3.72 0.87 23.19
C LYS A 157 3.77 0.86 24.71
N SER A 158 4.89 1.26 25.29
CA SER A 158 4.94 1.56 26.72
C SER A 158 3.95 2.70 26.94
N SER A 159 2.83 2.38 27.59
CA SER A 159 2.02 3.33 28.33
C SER A 159 2.94 4.12 29.27
N ALA A 160 3.39 5.29 28.83
CA ALA A 160 4.04 6.27 29.68
C ALA A 160 2.93 7.08 30.40
N GLU A 161 2.19 6.42 31.27
CA GLU A 161 1.48 7.08 32.38
C GLU A 161 2.41 7.02 33.59
N LEU A 162 3.33 7.99 33.66
CA LEU A 162 4.02 8.31 34.90
C LEU A 162 3.07 9.22 35.71
N GLN A 163 2.34 8.60 36.62
CA GLN A 163 1.65 9.30 37.70
C GLN A 163 2.68 10.07 38.54
N VAL A 164 2.65 11.40 38.46
CA VAL A 164 3.29 12.26 39.46
C VAL A 164 2.25 12.57 40.53
N SER A 165 2.37 11.83 41.63
CA SER A 165 1.70 12.12 42.90
C SER A 165 2.35 13.34 43.55
N GLY A 166 1.62 14.47 43.58
CA GLY A 166 1.94 15.65 44.38
C GLY A 166 0.85 15.88 45.43
N LYS A 167 1.21 15.78 46.71
CA LYS A 167 0.33 15.88 47.89
C LYS A 167 0.11 17.35 48.32
N LYS A 168 -1.13 17.62 48.80
CA LYS A 168 -1.58 18.54 49.90
C LYS A 168 -1.41 20.06 49.64
N SER A 169 -2.28 21.00 50.06
CA SER A 169 -3.37 21.04 51.06
C SER A 169 -4.14 22.39 50.99
N ASP A 170 -5.36 22.38 51.53
CA ASP A 170 -6.07 23.47 52.26
C ASP A 170 -6.77 24.66 51.56
N SER A 171 -8.12 24.57 51.62
CA SER A 171 -9.02 25.50 52.33
C SER A 171 -9.81 26.60 51.58
N THR A 172 -11.12 26.52 51.83
CA THR A 172 -12.15 27.58 52.01
C THR A 172 -12.94 28.13 50.80
N SER A 173 -14.25 27.85 50.85
CA SER A 173 -15.45 28.67 50.50
C SER A 173 -15.47 29.37 49.11
N VAL A 174 -16.58 29.58 48.39
CA VAL A 174 -17.97 29.92 48.69
C VAL A 174 -18.74 29.63 47.38
N LEU A 175 -19.97 29.08 47.43
CA LEU A 175 -20.94 29.21 46.33
C LEU A 175 -21.67 30.56 46.50
N PRO A 176 -22.06 31.28 45.43
CA PRO A 176 -23.40 31.02 44.87
C PRO A 176 -23.62 31.33 43.36
N LEU A 177 -24.55 30.55 42.78
CA LEU A 177 -25.66 30.89 41.86
C LEU A 177 -25.52 32.03 40.80
N ARG A 178 -25.69 31.66 39.52
CA ARG A 178 -26.78 32.10 38.60
C ARG A 178 -26.61 31.39 37.23
N PHE A 179 -27.57 30.59 36.71
CA PHE A 179 -28.81 30.99 35.98
C PHE A 179 -28.48 31.74 34.66
N LEU A 180 -28.90 31.41 33.42
CA LEU A 180 -30.12 30.85 32.81
C LEU A 180 -29.76 30.45 31.34
N SER A 181 -30.18 29.31 30.78
CA SER A 181 -31.40 29.07 29.94
C SER A 181 -31.15 29.00 28.43
N GLY A 182 -31.92 28.10 27.78
CA GLY A 182 -32.16 28.07 26.33
C GLY A 182 -32.29 26.63 25.79
N LEU A 183 -33.35 25.87 26.05
CA LEU A 183 -34.70 25.87 25.43
C LEU A 183 -34.81 25.07 24.11
N PHE A 184 -35.77 24.14 24.12
CA PHE A 184 -36.39 23.32 23.05
C PHE A 184 -35.51 22.23 22.40
N GLY A 185 -35.96 20.98 22.21
CA GLY A 185 -37.30 20.40 22.32
C GLY A 185 -37.54 19.43 21.16
N LYS A 186 -37.44 18.12 21.42
CA LYS A 186 -38.11 16.95 20.79
C LYS A 186 -38.39 16.96 19.28
N THR A 187 -37.97 15.90 18.59
CA THR A 187 -38.90 14.97 17.88
C THR A 187 -38.17 13.74 17.31
N LYS A 188 -38.73 12.55 17.60
CA LYS A 188 -38.49 11.30 16.87
C LYS A 188 -39.38 11.31 15.61
N LYS A 189 -38.87 10.80 14.50
CA LYS A 189 -39.68 10.13 13.48
C LYS A 189 -38.82 9.15 12.67
N ASP A 190 -39.13 7.88 12.84
CA ASP A 190 -38.70 6.79 11.95
C ASP A 190 -39.42 6.91 10.62
N THR A 191 -38.74 6.58 9.52
CA THR A 191 -39.30 5.74 8.44
C THR A 191 -38.16 5.27 7.54
N GLU A 192 -37.95 3.95 7.54
CA GLU A 192 -37.27 3.21 6.49
C GLU A 192 -37.96 3.44 5.15
N THR A 193 -37.18 3.69 4.10
CA THR A 193 -37.62 3.53 2.72
C THR A 193 -36.63 2.63 1.99
N THR A 194 -36.93 1.34 2.03
CA THR A 194 -36.39 0.32 1.13
C THR A 194 -36.91 0.59 -0.28
N ILE A 195 -36.00 0.91 -1.20
CA ILE A 195 -36.31 1.07 -2.63
C ILE A 195 -36.22 -0.31 -3.27
N LEU A 196 -37.39 -0.89 -3.56
CA LEU A 196 -37.58 -2.12 -4.32
C LEU A 196 -37.52 -1.77 -5.81
N MET A 197 -36.44 -2.17 -6.49
CA MET A 197 -36.27 -1.97 -7.93
C MET A 197 -37.15 -2.97 -8.70
N GLY A 198 -38.03 -2.43 -9.55
CA GLY A 198 -39.02 -3.16 -10.32
C GLY A 198 -38.46 -3.99 -11.48
N SER A 199 -39.29 -4.97 -11.84
CA SER A 199 -39.11 -6.06 -12.79
C SER A 199 -38.99 -5.63 -14.25
N LEU A 200 -38.22 -6.42 -15.02
CA LEU A 200 -38.15 -6.40 -16.49
C LEU A 200 -39.41 -7.04 -17.11
N PRO A 201 -39.95 -6.51 -18.22
CA PRO A 201 -40.90 -7.25 -19.05
C PRO A 201 -40.16 -8.14 -20.07
N THR A 202 -40.57 -9.41 -20.12
CA THR A 202 -40.29 -10.36 -21.19
C THR A 202 -41.12 -10.02 -22.42
N ASN A 203 -40.49 -9.90 -23.59
CA ASN A 203 -41.18 -9.91 -24.87
C ASN A 203 -40.87 -11.25 -25.57
N ASP A 204 -41.93 -12.03 -25.78
CA ASP A 204 -41.99 -13.13 -26.73
C ASP A 204 -42.20 -12.55 -28.15
N LEU A 205 -41.27 -12.84 -29.06
CA LEU A 205 -41.49 -13.42 -30.41
C LEU A 205 -40.15 -13.69 -31.10
#